data_AF-A0A7V4U3X3-F1
#
_entry.id   AF-A0A7V4U3X3-F1
#
_cell.length_a   1.000
_cell.length_b   1.000
_cell.length_c   1.000
_cell.angle_alpha   90.00
_cell.angle_beta   90.00
_cell.angle_gamma   90.00
#
_symmetry.space_group_name_H-M   'P 1'
#
loop_
_entity.id
_entity.type
_entity.pdbx_description
1 polymer ?
#
loop_
_entity_poly.entity_id
_entity_poly.type
_entity_poly.pdbx_seq_one_letter_code
_entity_poly.pdbx_strand_id
1 'polypeptide(L)'
;MKLFLITIGLLNGSYMLIDGVYVLVKGKYIGPEKPGPWAGIFAGLGIDVFKLGPLFVLFGLLWLIFVYGVQTSQNWVYVFGLIVSAATLWYLPFGTFISIISIVLLLFFRQNLGIQ
;
A
#
# COMPACT_ATOMS: atom_id res chain seq x y z
N MET A 1 -4.02 18.29 -4.73
CA MET A 1 -4.02 17.33 -3.60
C MET A 1 -4.59 15.97 -4.01
N LYS A 2 -5.77 15.92 -4.62
CA LYS A 2 -6.38 14.67 -5.11
C LYS A 2 -5.47 13.88 -6.06
N LEU A 3 -4.94 14.53 -7.10
CA LEU A 3 -4.01 13.89 -8.05
C LEU A 3 -2.76 13.33 -7.37
N PHE A 4 -2.20 14.05 -6.40
CA PHE A 4 -1.02 13.59 -5.67
C PHE A 4 -1.31 12.31 -4.88
N LEU A 5 -2.45 12.25 -4.16
CA LEU A 5 -2.90 11.05 -3.45
C LEU A 5 -3.11 9.86 -4.41
N ILE A 6 -3.70 10.12 -5.57
CA ILE A 6 -3.87 9.12 -6.63
C ILE A 6 -2.51 8.60 -7.12
N THR A 7 -1.56 9.50 -7.42
CA THR A 7 -0.24 9.10 -7.93
C THR A 7 0.50 8.23 -6.92
N ILE A 8 0.59 8.64 -5.65
CA ILE A 8 1.30 7.85 -4.64
C ILE A 8 0.59 6.52 -4.36
N GLY A 9 -0.75 6.50 -4.37
CA GLY A 9 -1.54 5.29 -4.19
C GLY A 9 -1.39 4.32 -5.36
N LEU A 10 -1.34 4.82 -6.60
CA LEU A 10 -1.10 4.01 -7.79
C LEU A 10 0.29 3.41 -7.78
N LEU A 11 1.31 4.21 -7.44
CA LEU A 11 2.69 3.73 -7.36
C LEU A 11 2.83 2.63 -6.31
N ASN A 12 2.29 2.85 -5.10
CA ASN A 12 2.35 1.85 -4.02
C ASN A 12 1.55 0.59 -4.37
N GLY A 13 0.29 0.75 -4.79
CA GLY A 13 -0.60 -0.36 -5.08
C GLY A 13 -0.11 -1.21 -6.24
N SER A 14 0.32 -0.57 -7.33
CA SER A 14 0.84 -1.30 -8.51
C SER A 14 2.15 -2.00 -8.18
N TYR A 15 3.06 -1.35 -7.44
CA TYR A 15 4.31 -1.99 -7.05
C TYR A 15 4.06 -3.21 -6.16
N MET A 16 3.26 -3.07 -5.09
CA MET A 16 2.92 -4.21 -4.22
C MET A 16 2.23 -5.35 -4.99
N LEU A 17 1.32 -5.02 -5.91
CA LEU A 17 0.64 -6.02 -6.72
C LEU A 17 1.62 -6.78 -7.62
N ILE A 18 2.43 -6.05 -8.39
CA ILE A 18 3.39 -6.64 -9.34
C ILE A 18 4.42 -7.47 -8.58
N ASP A 19 4.98 -6.94 -7.50
CA ASP A 19 6.00 -7.60 -6.69
C ASP A 19 5.43 -8.85 -5.98
N GLY A 20 4.18 -8.76 -5.49
CA GLY A 20 3.44 -9.89 -4.93
C GLY A 20 3.19 -11.01 -5.93
N VAL A 21 2.78 -10.68 -7.16
CA VAL A 21 2.65 -11.66 -8.25
C VAL A 21 4.00 -12.24 -8.62
N TYR A 22 5.04 -11.40 -8.69
CA TYR A 22 6.38 -11.81 -9.07
C TYR A 22 6.95 -12.83 -8.09
N VAL A 23 6.86 -12.62 -6.77
CA VAL A 23 7.34 -13.59 -5.78
C VAL A 23 6.54 -14.89 -5.82
N LEU A 24 5.24 -14.85 -6.11
CA LEU A 24 4.43 -16.05 -6.27
C LEU A 24 4.88 -16.91 -7.47
N VAL A 25 5.33 -16.27 -8.54
CA VAL A 25 5.76 -16.95 -9.78
C VAL A 25 7.24 -17.34 -9.74
N LYS A 26 8.09 -16.52 -9.13
CA LYS A 26 9.56 -16.66 -9.18
C LYS A 26 10.19 -17.12 -7.86
N GLY A 27 9.43 -17.17 -6.78
CA GLY A 27 9.94 -17.51 -5.44
C GLY A 27 10.84 -16.45 -4.82
N LYS A 28 10.96 -15.26 -5.42
CA LYS A 28 11.75 -14.13 -4.91
C LYS A 28 11.11 -12.80 -5.27
N TYR A 29 11.32 -11.79 -4.44
CA TYR A 29 10.89 -10.42 -4.71
C TYR A 29 11.74 -9.75 -5.79
N ILE A 30 11.23 -8.66 -6.36
CA ILE A 30 11.96 -7.81 -7.31
C ILE A 30 13.07 -7.06 -6.55
N GLY A 31 14.29 -7.14 -7.06
CA GLY A 31 15.46 -6.44 -6.49
C GLY A 31 16.46 -7.40 -5.84
N PRO A 32 17.12 -6.99 -4.74
CA PRO A 32 18.19 -7.76 -4.11
C PRO A 32 17.69 -9.06 -3.46
N GLU A 33 18.60 -10.00 -3.18
CA GLU A 33 18.26 -11.29 -2.58
C GLU A 33 17.57 -11.16 -1.22
N LYS A 34 18.02 -10.21 -0.41
CA LYS A 34 17.37 -9.87 0.85
C LYS A 34 16.31 -8.79 0.58
N PRO A 35 15.02 -9.05 0.83
CA PRO A 35 13.99 -8.04 0.64
C PRO A 35 14.17 -6.85 1.59
N GLY A 36 13.38 -5.80 1.39
CA GLY A 36 13.48 -4.55 2.15
C GLY A 36 13.37 -4.70 3.68
N PRO A 37 13.64 -3.63 4.46
CA PRO A 37 13.70 -3.69 5.92
C PRO A 37 12.48 -4.32 6.61
N TRP A 38 11.28 -4.18 6.00
CA TRP A 38 10.05 -4.82 6.44
C TRP A 38 10.19 -6.35 6.60
N ALA A 39 11.03 -7.01 5.80
CA ALA A 39 11.25 -8.45 5.86
C ALA A 39 11.82 -8.89 7.22
N GLY A 40 12.58 -8.02 7.89
CA GLY A 40 13.09 -8.29 9.24
C GLY A 40 11.98 -8.43 10.29
N ILE A 41 10.87 -7.70 10.12
CA ILE A 41 9.71 -7.79 11.02
C ILE A 41 9.11 -9.19 10.96
N PHE A 42 8.84 -9.70 9.75
CA PHE A 42 8.24 -11.02 9.55
C PHE A 42 9.21 -12.17 9.84
N ALA A 43 10.48 -12.03 9.45
CA ALA A 43 11.50 -13.01 9.77
C ALA A 43 11.70 -13.15 11.28
N GLY A 44 11.64 -12.04 12.04
CA GLY A 44 11.67 -12.06 13.51
C GLY A 44 10.47 -12.78 14.15
N LEU A 45 9.34 -12.88 13.43
CA LEU A 45 8.17 -13.66 13.83
C LEU A 45 8.21 -15.12 13.33
N GLY A 46 9.33 -15.55 12.72
CA GLY A 46 9.47 -16.90 12.15
C GLY A 46 8.67 -17.11 10.86
N ILE A 47 8.19 -16.04 10.22
CA ILE A 47 7.42 -16.11 8.98
C ILE A 47 8.38 -16.10 7.79
N ASP A 48 8.21 -17.07 6.89
CA ASP A 48 8.92 -17.11 5.62
C ASP A 48 8.46 -15.96 4.72
N VAL A 49 9.34 -14.96 4.57
CA VAL A 49 9.05 -13.74 3.83
C VAL A 49 8.69 -14.00 2.37
N PHE A 50 9.24 -15.04 1.75
CA PHE A 50 8.97 -15.35 0.34
C PHE A 50 7.58 -15.97 0.13
N LYS A 51 6.88 -16.34 1.21
CA LYS A 51 5.47 -16.77 1.16
C LYS A 51 4.48 -15.63 1.32
N LEU A 52 4.94 -14.39 1.51
CA LEU A 52 4.07 -13.22 1.71
C LEU A 52 3.54 -12.63 0.40
N GLY A 53 3.80 -13.24 -0.76
CA GLY A 53 3.23 -12.83 -2.05
C GLY A 53 1.72 -12.55 -2.04
N PRO A 54 0.86 -13.41 -1.45
CA PRO A 54 -0.58 -13.15 -1.37
C PRO A 54 -0.93 -11.90 -0.56
N LEU A 55 -0.15 -11.61 0.49
CA LEU A 55 -0.33 -10.40 1.30
C LEU A 55 -0.05 -9.14 0.46
N PHE A 56 1.03 -9.16 -0.32
CA PHE A 56 1.39 -8.07 -1.23
C PHE A 56 0.36 -7.87 -2.34
N VAL A 57 -0.15 -8.96 -2.93
CA VAL A 57 -1.24 -8.89 -3.93
C VAL A 57 -2.50 -8.28 -3.32
N LEU A 58 -2.90 -8.73 -2.12
CA LEU A 58 -4.07 -8.21 -1.42
C LEU A 58 -3.93 -6.70 -1.17
N PHE A 59 -2.84 -6.26 -0.56
CA PHE A 59 -2.60 -4.84 -0.31
C PHE A 59 -2.49 -4.03 -1.59
N GLY A 60 -1.85 -4.57 -2.62
CA GLY A 60 -1.81 -3.95 -3.94
C GLY A 60 -3.20 -3.66 -4.49
N LEU A 61 -4.09 -4.65 -4.47
CA LEU A 61 -5.49 -4.49 -4.89
C LEU A 61 -6.25 -3.50 -4.00
N LEU A 62 -6.08 -3.55 -2.68
CA LEU A 62 -6.73 -2.61 -1.76
C LEU A 62 -6.31 -1.16 -2.04
N TRP A 63 -5.03 -0.90 -2.31
CA TRP A 63 -4.55 0.42 -2.71
C TRP A 63 -5.11 0.88 -4.06
N LEU A 64 -5.25 -0.02 -5.03
CA LEU A 64 -5.86 0.31 -6.33
C LEU A 64 -7.37 0.58 -6.20
N ILE A 65 -8.08 -0.17 -5.36
CA ILE A 65 -9.49 0.11 -5.02
C ILE A 65 -9.59 1.48 -4.34
N PHE A 66 -8.67 1.80 -3.41
CA PHE A 66 -8.64 3.10 -2.76
C PHE A 66 -8.45 4.22 -3.78
N VAL A 67 -7.49 4.09 -4.71
CA VAL A 67 -7.30 5.04 -5.82
C VAL A 67 -8.58 5.21 -6.64
N TYR A 68 -9.23 4.12 -7.02
CA TYR A 68 -10.49 4.16 -7.77
C TYR A 68 -11.58 4.92 -7.00
N GLY A 69 -11.70 4.66 -5.70
CA GLY A 69 -12.62 5.36 -4.82
C GLY A 69 -12.32 6.85 -4.76
N VAL A 70 -11.05 7.24 -4.55
CA VAL A 70 -10.62 8.65 -4.58
C VAL A 70 -10.98 9.30 -5.91
N GLN A 71 -10.65 8.65 -7.04
CA GLN A 71 -10.92 9.16 -8.38
C GLN A 71 -12.41 9.43 -8.60
N THR A 72 -13.26 8.48 -8.20
CA THR A 72 -14.73 8.54 -8.37
C THR A 72 -15.47 9.22 -7.21
N SER A 73 -14.75 9.76 -6.22
CA SER A 73 -15.32 10.49 -5.07
C SER A 73 -16.38 9.69 -4.30
N GLN A 74 -16.13 8.40 -4.06
CA GLN A 74 -17.02 7.55 -3.27
C GLN A 74 -17.03 7.94 -1.78
N ASN A 75 -18.16 7.73 -1.11
CA ASN A 75 -18.35 8.07 0.31
C ASN A 75 -17.53 7.19 1.27
N TRP A 76 -17.22 5.95 0.91
CA TRP A 76 -16.46 5.01 1.73
C TRP A 76 -14.94 5.30 1.74
N VAL A 77 -14.46 6.17 0.86
CA VAL A 77 -13.03 6.42 0.62
C VAL A 77 -12.30 6.88 1.86
N TYR A 78 -12.95 7.72 2.67
CA TYR A 78 -12.33 8.26 3.88
C TYR A 78 -11.97 7.13 4.86
N VAL A 79 -12.95 6.32 5.23
CA VAL A 79 -12.76 5.22 6.19
C VAL A 79 -11.86 4.14 5.60
N PHE A 80 -12.11 3.74 4.36
CA PHE A 80 -11.33 2.71 3.69
C PHE A 80 -9.86 3.14 3.52
N GLY A 81 -9.61 4.38 3.10
CA GLY A 81 -8.27 4.92 2.93
C GLY A 81 -7.48 4.97 4.23
N LEU A 82 -8.11 5.34 5.34
CA LEU A 82 -7.48 5.30 6.67
C LEU A 82 -7.13 3.87 7.08
N ILE A 83 -8.03 2.91 6.88
CA ILE A 83 -7.80 1.50 7.20
C ILE A 83 -6.65 0.95 6.36
N VAL A 84 -6.68 1.12 5.03
CA VAL A 84 -5.66 0.59 4.12
C VAL A 84 -4.29 1.23 4.41
N SER A 85 -4.26 2.54 4.66
CA SER A 85 -3.01 3.23 4.99
C SER A 85 -2.44 2.74 6.34
N ALA A 86 -3.26 2.66 7.38
CA ALA A 86 -2.82 2.16 8.69
C ALA A 86 -2.32 0.71 8.60
N ALA A 87 -3.05 -0.15 7.88
CA ALA A 87 -2.71 -1.54 7.70
C ALA A 87 -1.46 -1.76 6.82
N THR A 88 -0.97 -0.73 6.10
CA THR A 88 0.24 -0.80 5.26
C THR A 88 1.48 -0.22 5.96
N LEU A 89 1.37 0.30 7.20
CA LEU A 89 2.49 0.92 7.92
C LEU A 89 3.69 -0.01 8.17
N TRP A 90 3.50 -1.32 8.10
CA TRP A 90 4.59 -2.31 8.22
C TRP A 90 5.54 -2.33 7.01
N TYR A 91 5.14 -1.77 5.87
CA TYR A 91 5.89 -1.85 4.61
C TYR A 91 7.02 -0.80 4.53
N LEU A 92 8.03 -0.97 5.38
CA LEU A 92 9.16 -0.04 5.54
C LEU A 92 10.16 -0.06 4.37
N PRO A 93 10.78 1.09 4.02
CA PRO A 93 10.40 2.44 4.45
C PRO A 93 9.32 3.07 3.55
N PHE A 94 9.26 2.67 2.27
CA PHE A 94 8.49 3.38 1.25
C PHE A 94 6.99 3.31 1.46
N GLY A 95 6.44 2.12 1.74
CA GLY A 95 5.02 1.95 2.02
C GLY A 95 4.57 2.69 3.27
N THR A 96 5.39 2.67 4.32
CA THR A 96 5.14 3.44 5.55
C THR A 96 5.08 4.94 5.27
N PHE A 97 6.03 5.48 4.50
CA PHE A 97 6.03 6.89 4.13
C PHE A 97 4.78 7.29 3.34
N ILE A 98 4.42 6.50 2.32
CA ILE A 98 3.21 6.73 1.52
C ILE A 98 1.95 6.63 2.39
N SER A 99 1.91 5.69 3.33
CA SER A 99 0.79 5.50 4.26
C SER A 99 0.62 6.69 5.20
N ILE A 100 1.71 7.20 5.78
CA ILE A 100 1.68 8.39 6.65
C ILE A 100 1.19 9.61 5.88
N ILE A 101 1.73 9.86 4.68
CA ILE A 101 1.27 10.95 3.83
C ILE A 101 -0.22 10.81 3.52
N SER A 102 -0.68 9.60 3.17
CA SER A 102 -2.08 9.35 2.85
C SER A 102 -2.99 9.60 4.05
N ILE A 103 -2.59 9.18 5.25
CA ILE A 103 -3.32 9.49 6.50
C ILE A 103 -3.40 11.00 6.74
N VAL A 104 -2.29 11.72 6.62
CA VAL A 104 -2.26 13.19 6.80
C VAL A 104 -3.18 13.89 5.79
N LEU A 105 -3.12 13.48 4.52
CA LEU A 105 -3.98 14.03 3.47
C LEU A 105 -5.46 13.76 3.75
N LEU A 106 -5.81 12.54 4.18
CA LEU A 106 -7.18 12.18 4.52
C LEU A 106 -7.70 12.93 5.75
N LEU A 107 -6.89 13.12 6.80
CA LEU A 107 -7.31 13.78 8.04
C LEU A 107 -7.45 15.30 7.88
N PHE A 108 -6.49 15.95 7.22
CA PHE A 108 -6.42 17.42 7.21
C PHE A 108 -6.93 18.07 5.92
N PHE A 109 -7.01 17.31 4.82
CA PHE A 109 -7.30 17.87 3.50
C PHE A 109 -8.47 17.17 2.79
N ARG A 110 -9.33 16.48 3.54
CA ARG A 110 -10.52 15.76 3.04
C ARG A 110 -11.36 16.58 2.05
N GLN A 111 -11.66 17.83 2.39
CA GLN A 111 -12.45 18.71 1.53
C GLN A 111 -11.75 19.02 0.21
N ASN A 112 -10.44 19.30 0.24
CA ASN A 112 -9.61 19.52 -0.96
C ASN A 112 -9.41 18.28 -1.82
N LEU A 113 -9.66 17.09 -1.26
CA LEU A 113 -9.65 15.81 -1.98
C LEU A 113 -11.00 15.49 -2.64
N GLY A 114 -12.05 16.28 -2.39
CA GLY A 114 -13.40 16.01 -2.89
C GLY A 114 -13.98 14.70 -2.33
N ILE A 115 -13.61 14.38 -1.09
CA ILE A 115 -14.11 13.24 -0.32
C ILE A 115 -15.10 13.82 0.68
N GLN A 116 -16.36 13.39 0.60
CA GLN A 116 -17.41 13.83 1.53
C GLN A 116 -17.26 13.18 2.88
#